data_AF-A0A7I7XHV1-F1
#
_entry.id   AF-A0A7I7XHV1-F1
#
_cell.length_a   1.000
_cell.length_b   1.000
_cell.length_c   1.000
_cell.angle_alpha   90.00
_cell.angle_beta   90.00
_cell.angle_gamma   90.00
#
_symmetry.space_group_name_H-M   'P 1'
#
loop_
_entity.id
_entity.type
_entity.pdbx_description
1 polymer ?
#
loop_
_entity_poly.entity_id
_entity_poly.type
_entity_poly.pdbx_seq_one_letter_code
_entity_poly.pdbx_strand_id
1 'polypeptide(L)'
;MPDAETSSAVKDLLDAQRFTRDQVFAEPSPVPKAPGVYGWWFRALPSDVDTAGCETRDGFALLHVGVSPTPPPANGRPAVSQDLHKRIRYHFGGGRANADGSSLRKTLAVVLADELGLELRRVGSGRQITLAAGEAVLNGWMAENAQVSWIVRPEPWRLEDGLVDALVLPLNLHGDNPFQQEVKRRRRDAMQKANKRRILKEW
;
A
#
# COMPACT_ATOMS: atom_id res chain seq x y z
N MET A 1 -4.55 13.49 -20.31
CA MET A 1 -4.67 14.66 -19.43
C MET A 1 -5.77 14.35 -18.43
N PRO A 2 -5.47 14.34 -17.12
CA PRO A 2 -6.48 14.09 -16.09
C PRO A 2 -7.61 15.13 -16.16
N ASP A 3 -8.82 14.74 -15.78
CA ASP A 3 -9.93 15.70 -15.65
C ASP A 3 -9.66 16.69 -14.50
N ALA A 4 -10.49 17.74 -14.40
CA ALA A 4 -10.29 18.79 -13.41
C ALA A 4 -10.39 18.27 -11.96
N GLU A 5 -11.24 17.27 -11.73
CA GLU A 5 -11.42 16.66 -10.40
C GLU A 5 -10.17 15.87 -10.00
N THR A 6 -9.64 15.05 -10.90
CA THR A 6 -8.40 14.30 -10.73
C THR A 6 -7.22 15.24 -10.52
N SER A 7 -7.09 16.29 -11.33
CA SER A 7 -6.02 17.29 -11.21
C SER A 7 -6.03 17.98 -9.84
N SER A 8 -7.23 18.33 -9.35
CA SER A 8 -7.43 18.88 -8.01
C SER A 8 -7.07 17.86 -6.92
N ALA A 9 -7.50 16.61 -7.07
CA ALA A 9 -7.18 15.54 -6.13
C ALA A 9 -5.67 15.23 -6.07
N VAL A 10 -4.96 15.25 -7.20
CA VAL A 10 -3.49 15.13 -7.25
C VAL A 10 -2.87 16.24 -6.42
N LYS A 11 -3.19 17.50 -6.71
CA LYS A 11 -2.64 18.65 -5.98
C LYS A 11 -2.90 18.55 -4.48
N ASP A 12 -4.16 18.28 -4.09
CA ASP A 12 -4.53 18.15 -2.67
C ASP A 12 -3.77 17.02 -1.98
N LEU A 13 -3.58 15.87 -2.65
CA LEU A 13 -2.87 14.72 -2.08
C LEU A 13 -1.37 14.98 -1.90
N LEU A 14 -0.76 15.69 -2.84
CA LEU A 14 0.65 16.09 -2.79
C LEU A 14 0.89 17.15 -1.71
N ASP A 15 -0.04 18.09 -1.55
CA ASP A 15 0.03 19.13 -0.52
C ASP A 15 -0.31 18.62 0.88
N ALA A 16 -1.15 17.58 0.99
CA ALA A 16 -1.65 17.05 2.26
C ALA A 16 -0.55 16.73 3.27
N GLN A 17 -0.83 17.00 4.55
CA GLN A 17 0.07 16.66 5.65
C GLN A 17 0.34 15.16 5.67
N ARG A 18 1.60 14.81 5.97
CA ARG A 18 2.06 13.44 6.11
C ARG A 18 2.17 13.07 7.58
N PHE A 19 1.83 11.82 7.88
CA PHE A 19 1.83 11.27 9.22
C PHE A 19 2.68 10.00 9.27
N THR A 20 3.46 9.88 10.34
CA THR A 20 4.20 8.67 10.69
C THR A 20 3.25 7.61 11.22
N ARG A 21 3.76 6.37 11.33
CA ARG A 21 3.04 5.28 11.97
C ARG A 21 2.60 5.66 13.39
N ASP A 22 3.49 6.17 14.23
CA ASP A 22 3.18 6.45 15.63
C ASP A 22 2.08 7.51 15.77
N GLN A 23 2.10 8.54 14.91
CA GLN A 23 1.01 9.53 14.86
C GLN A 23 -0.32 8.91 14.43
N VAL A 24 -0.32 8.00 13.44
CA VAL A 24 -1.53 7.29 13.01
C VAL A 24 -2.11 6.42 14.13
N PHE A 25 -1.26 5.85 14.98
CA PHE A 25 -1.67 5.01 16.11
C PHE A 25 -1.93 5.77 17.42
N ALA A 26 -1.61 7.06 17.49
CA ALA A 26 -1.90 7.90 18.63
C ALA A 26 -3.41 7.99 18.91
N GLU A 27 -3.77 8.38 20.13
CA GLU A 27 -5.15 8.66 20.52
C GLU A 27 -5.28 10.11 21.00
N PRO A 28 -6.18 10.92 20.39
CA PRO A 28 -7.01 10.58 19.24
C PRO A 28 -6.19 10.42 17.95
N SER A 29 -6.55 9.42 17.12
CA SER A 29 -5.91 9.25 15.81
C SER A 29 -6.25 10.42 14.88
N PRO A 30 -5.27 10.99 14.14
CA PRO A 30 -5.54 12.05 13.16
C PRO A 30 -6.28 11.53 11.92
N VAL A 31 -6.31 10.21 11.70
CA VAL A 31 -6.92 9.63 10.50
C VAL A 31 -8.46 9.66 10.62
N PRO A 32 -9.18 10.28 9.67
CA PRO A 32 -10.63 10.38 9.75
C PRO A 32 -11.31 9.03 9.48
N LYS A 33 -12.46 8.81 10.14
CA LYS A 33 -13.39 7.70 9.82
C LYS A 33 -14.27 8.08 8.62
N ALA A 34 -13.63 8.34 7.49
CA ALA A 34 -14.28 8.82 6.26
C ALA A 34 -13.71 8.10 5.02
N PRO A 35 -14.44 8.11 3.88
CA PRO A 35 -13.89 7.65 2.61
C PRO A 35 -12.83 8.64 2.08
N GLY A 36 -11.88 8.14 1.30
CA GLY A 36 -10.87 8.98 0.68
C GLY A 36 -9.75 8.24 -0.03
N VAL A 37 -8.77 9.02 -0.46
CA VAL A 37 -7.54 8.58 -1.11
C VAL A 37 -6.40 8.70 -0.11
N TYR A 38 -5.46 7.76 -0.14
CA TYR A 38 -4.22 7.82 0.64
C TYR A 38 -2.99 7.63 -0.25
N GLY A 39 -1.92 8.35 0.07
CA GLY A 39 -0.62 8.29 -0.59
C GLY A 39 0.46 7.85 0.39
N TRP A 40 1.30 6.92 -0.04
CA TRP A 40 2.41 6.37 0.76
C TRP A 40 3.75 6.89 0.26
N TRP A 41 4.43 7.56 1.17
CA TRP A 41 5.68 8.25 0.97
C TRP A 41 6.80 7.47 1.63
N PHE A 42 7.91 7.25 0.93
CA PHE A 42 9.05 6.49 1.44
C PHE A 42 10.34 7.28 1.32
N ARG A 43 11.14 7.29 2.38
CA ARG A 43 12.47 7.95 2.39
C ARG A 43 13.58 7.03 1.89
N ALA A 44 13.34 5.72 1.95
CA ALA A 44 14.29 4.69 1.57
C ALA A 44 13.53 3.52 0.94
N LEU A 45 14.09 3.00 -0.14
CA LEU A 45 13.72 1.75 -0.78
C LEU A 45 14.99 1.10 -1.35
N PRO A 46 14.93 -0.19 -1.72
CA PRO A 46 16.01 -0.84 -2.44
C PRO A 46 16.44 0.01 -3.64
N SER A 47 17.75 0.07 -3.90
CA SER A 47 18.35 0.95 -4.90
C SER A 47 17.93 0.66 -6.34
N ASP A 48 17.26 -0.48 -6.57
CA ASP A 48 16.75 -0.89 -7.88
C ASP A 48 15.34 -0.38 -8.18
N VAL A 49 14.66 0.24 -7.20
CA VAL A 49 13.39 0.93 -7.43
C VAL A 49 13.69 2.24 -8.16
N ASP A 50 13.30 2.31 -9.43
CA ASP A 50 13.38 3.54 -10.21
C ASP A 50 12.35 4.55 -9.71
N THR A 51 12.85 5.64 -9.13
CA THR A 51 12.04 6.76 -8.61
C THR A 51 12.06 7.97 -9.54
N ALA A 52 12.61 7.84 -10.75
CA ALA A 52 12.63 8.92 -11.72
C ALA A 52 11.20 9.38 -12.06
N GLY A 53 10.95 10.69 -11.93
CA GLY A 53 9.63 11.28 -12.17
C GLY A 53 8.62 11.08 -11.03
N CYS A 54 8.98 10.40 -9.95
CA CYS A 54 8.14 10.36 -8.76
C CYS A 54 8.10 11.73 -8.07
N GLU A 55 6.95 12.05 -7.49
CA GLU A 55 6.81 13.23 -6.65
C GLU A 55 7.63 13.09 -5.38
N THR A 56 8.41 14.12 -5.05
CA THR A 56 9.30 14.11 -3.87
C THR A 56 9.06 15.33 -2.99
N ARG A 57 9.12 15.13 -1.67
CA ARG A 57 8.99 16.20 -0.67
C ARG A 57 9.69 15.82 0.63
N ASP A 58 10.54 16.72 1.14
CA ASP A 58 11.32 16.56 2.37
C ASP A 58 12.09 15.21 2.45
N GLY A 59 12.67 14.77 1.34
CA GLY A 59 13.44 13.51 1.29
C GLY A 59 12.62 12.23 1.23
N PHE A 60 11.30 12.31 1.02
CA PHE A 60 10.47 11.14 0.70
C PHE A 60 9.89 11.24 -0.71
N ALA A 61 9.76 10.10 -1.38
CA ALA A 61 9.07 9.97 -2.66
C ALA A 61 7.67 9.35 -2.47
N LEU A 62 6.66 9.84 -3.20
CA LEU A 62 5.34 9.21 -3.28
C LEU A 62 5.41 8.04 -4.26
N LEU A 63 5.22 6.81 -3.76
CA LEU A 63 5.46 5.61 -4.57
C LEU A 63 4.26 4.69 -4.68
N HIS A 64 3.25 4.91 -3.84
CA HIS A 64 2.00 4.17 -3.90
C HIS A 64 0.80 5.04 -3.51
N VAL A 65 -0.28 4.93 -4.26
CA VAL A 65 -1.60 5.47 -3.86
C VAL A 65 -2.63 4.36 -3.76
N GLY A 66 -3.65 4.56 -2.94
CA GLY A 66 -4.81 3.70 -2.93
C GLY A 66 -6.03 4.43 -2.38
N VAL A 67 -7.18 3.77 -2.51
CA VAL A 67 -8.47 4.34 -2.09
C VAL A 67 -9.10 3.51 -0.99
N SER A 68 -9.98 4.13 -0.20
CA SER A 68 -10.86 3.45 0.73
C SER A 68 -12.19 4.18 0.84
N PRO A 69 -13.33 3.53 0.59
CA PRO A 69 -13.46 2.14 0.14
C PRO A 69 -13.09 1.98 -1.35
N THR A 70 -12.96 0.72 -1.78
CA THR A 70 -12.92 0.34 -3.20
C THR A 70 -14.31 0.48 -3.84
N PRO A 71 -14.46 0.41 -5.19
CA PRO A 71 -15.76 0.48 -5.83
C PRO A 71 -16.78 -0.49 -5.21
N PRO A 72 -18.06 -0.11 -5.13
CA PRO A 72 -19.14 -1.04 -4.76
C PRO A 72 -19.14 -2.26 -5.69
N PRO A 73 -19.36 -3.48 -5.16
CA PRO A 73 -19.44 -4.69 -5.98
C PRO A 73 -20.53 -4.59 -7.06
N ALA A 74 -20.19 -4.95 -8.30
CA ALA A 74 -21.16 -4.98 -9.41
C ALA A 74 -22.32 -5.97 -9.20
N ASN A 75 -22.17 -6.93 -8.28
CA ASN A 75 -23.20 -7.92 -7.94
C ASN A 75 -24.24 -7.42 -6.92
N GLY A 76 -24.25 -6.12 -6.61
CA GLY A 76 -25.22 -5.49 -5.70
C GLY A 76 -25.02 -5.82 -4.22
N ARG A 77 -23.98 -6.58 -3.85
CA ARG A 77 -23.64 -6.80 -2.44
C ARG A 77 -23.16 -5.48 -1.81
N PRO A 78 -23.43 -5.26 -0.52
CA PRO A 78 -22.94 -4.07 0.18
C PRO A 78 -21.42 -3.95 0.04
N ALA A 79 -20.95 -2.72 -0.20
CA ALA A 79 -19.51 -2.45 -0.17
C ALA A 79 -18.96 -2.81 1.21
N VAL A 80 -17.76 -3.39 1.25
CA VAL A 80 -17.06 -3.61 2.52
C VAL A 80 -16.81 -2.24 3.13
N SER A 81 -17.40 -1.97 4.31
CA SER A 81 -17.22 -0.70 5.03
C SER A 81 -15.78 -0.58 5.54
N GLN A 82 -14.92 -0.03 4.69
CA GLN A 82 -13.54 0.36 5.00
C GLN A 82 -13.41 1.86 4.80
N ASP A 83 -13.13 2.57 5.89
CA ASP A 83 -12.78 3.98 5.91
C ASP A 83 -11.24 4.14 5.93
N LEU A 84 -10.76 5.37 5.71
CA LEU A 84 -9.34 5.72 5.77
C LEU A 84 -8.70 5.26 7.09
N HIS A 85 -9.34 5.51 8.23
CA HIS A 85 -8.84 5.13 9.55
C HIS A 85 -8.55 3.62 9.65
N LYS A 86 -9.49 2.76 9.25
CA LYS A 86 -9.28 1.30 9.25
C LYS A 86 -8.19 0.90 8.25
N ARG A 87 -8.22 1.43 7.03
CA ARG A 87 -7.36 0.98 5.93
C ARG A 87 -5.89 1.37 6.13
N ILE A 88 -5.64 2.62 6.51
CA ILE A 88 -4.29 3.13 6.75
C ILE A 88 -3.64 2.41 7.94
N ARG A 89 -4.37 2.25 9.05
CA ARG A 89 -3.88 1.48 10.21
C ARG A 89 -3.60 0.02 9.85
N TYR A 90 -4.43 -0.60 8.99
CA TYR A 90 -4.18 -1.95 8.50
C TYR A 90 -2.87 -2.03 7.71
N HIS A 91 -2.60 -1.09 6.79
CA HIS A 91 -1.34 -1.07 6.05
C HIS A 91 -0.10 -0.97 6.96
N PHE A 92 -0.16 -0.15 8.01
CA PHE A 92 0.89 -0.04 9.03
C PHE A 92 0.97 -1.20 10.04
N GLY A 93 0.20 -2.28 9.85
CA GLY A 93 0.30 -3.47 10.70
C GLY A 93 -0.60 -3.46 11.94
N GLY A 94 -1.70 -2.70 11.95
CA GLY A 94 -2.65 -2.68 13.05
C GLY A 94 -3.47 -3.97 13.16
N GLY A 95 -3.64 -4.50 14.38
CA GLY A 95 -4.47 -5.68 14.64
C GLY A 95 -3.96 -6.94 13.93
N ARG A 96 -4.81 -7.59 13.13
CA ARG A 96 -4.47 -8.79 12.34
C ARG A 96 -3.97 -8.46 10.93
N ALA A 97 -3.40 -7.27 10.75
CA ALA A 97 -2.90 -6.81 9.48
C ALA A 97 -1.77 -7.68 8.96
N ASN A 98 -1.83 -8.01 7.68
CA ASN A 98 -0.84 -8.87 7.05
C ASN A 98 -0.79 -8.64 5.53
N ALA A 99 0.24 -9.19 4.89
CA ALA A 99 0.44 -9.05 3.45
C ALA A 99 -0.67 -9.68 2.60
N ASP A 100 -1.44 -10.65 3.12
CA ASP A 100 -2.54 -11.26 2.36
C ASP A 100 -3.66 -10.24 2.07
N GLY A 101 -4.03 -9.43 3.07
CA GLY A 101 -5.09 -8.42 2.98
C GLY A 101 -4.66 -7.05 2.47
N SER A 102 -3.39 -6.86 2.12
CA SER A 102 -2.84 -5.57 1.71
C SER A 102 -1.97 -5.70 0.46
N SER A 103 -2.40 -5.08 -0.64
CA SER A 103 -1.59 -5.01 -1.86
C SER A 103 -0.26 -4.29 -1.61
N LEU A 104 -0.27 -3.16 -0.89
CA LEU A 104 0.95 -2.45 -0.49
C LEU A 104 1.94 -3.35 0.26
N ARG A 105 1.50 -3.99 1.35
CA ARG A 105 2.37 -4.89 2.14
C ARG A 105 2.89 -6.05 1.29
N LYS A 106 2.07 -6.60 0.40
CA LYS A 106 2.50 -7.66 -0.53
C LYS A 106 3.51 -7.17 -1.56
N THR A 107 3.40 -5.93 -2.02
CA THR A 107 4.43 -5.30 -2.88
C THR A 107 5.72 -5.07 -2.10
N LEU A 108 5.64 -4.43 -0.93
CA LEU A 108 6.81 -4.19 -0.07
C LEU A 108 7.51 -5.50 0.32
N ALA A 109 6.75 -6.55 0.64
CA ALA A 109 7.24 -7.89 0.94
C ALA A 109 8.19 -8.46 -0.11
N VAL A 110 7.92 -8.19 -1.40
CA VAL A 110 8.73 -8.75 -2.49
C VAL A 110 9.80 -7.80 -2.99
N VAL A 111 9.60 -6.48 -2.81
CA VAL A 111 10.61 -5.48 -3.13
C VAL A 111 11.74 -5.51 -2.09
N LEU A 112 11.39 -5.62 -0.81
CA LEU A 112 12.33 -5.66 0.32
C LEU A 112 12.75 -7.08 0.72
N ALA A 113 12.45 -8.08 -0.12
CA ALA A 113 12.63 -9.49 0.26
C ALA A 113 14.07 -9.83 0.66
N ASP A 114 15.03 -9.42 -0.16
CA ASP A 114 16.44 -9.74 0.06
C ASP A 114 17.05 -8.88 1.18
N GLU A 115 16.70 -7.60 1.25
CA GLU A 115 17.20 -6.65 2.27
C GLU A 115 16.74 -7.02 3.68
N LEU A 116 15.47 -7.40 3.83
CA LEU A 116 14.84 -7.66 5.14
C LEU A 116 14.66 -9.16 5.43
N GLY A 117 15.11 -10.04 4.54
CA GLY A 117 14.96 -11.48 4.68
C GLY A 117 13.48 -11.94 4.69
N LEU A 118 12.61 -11.26 3.94
CA LEU A 118 11.17 -11.55 3.91
C LEU A 118 10.85 -12.69 2.92
N GLU A 119 9.91 -13.56 3.31
CA GLU A 119 9.40 -14.63 2.43
C GLU A 119 7.89 -14.74 2.57
N LEU A 120 7.16 -14.76 1.44
CA LEU A 120 5.75 -15.12 1.44
C LEU A 120 5.57 -16.62 1.75
N ARG A 121 4.68 -16.94 2.68
CA ARG A 121 4.40 -18.29 3.17
C ARG A 121 2.90 -18.55 3.21
N ARG A 122 2.53 -19.77 2.82
CA ARG A 122 1.20 -20.32 3.11
C ARG A 122 1.09 -20.65 4.59
N VAL A 123 0.04 -20.18 5.25
CA VAL A 123 -0.16 -20.33 6.70
C VAL A 123 -1.51 -20.95 7.06
N GLY A 124 -1.62 -21.52 8.26
CA GLY A 124 -2.85 -22.08 8.81
C GLY A 124 -3.41 -23.22 7.95
N SER A 125 -4.60 -23.02 7.37
CA SER A 125 -5.22 -23.96 6.43
C SER A 125 -4.54 -23.99 5.05
N GLY A 126 -3.56 -23.13 4.80
CA GLY A 126 -2.86 -22.99 3.53
C GLY A 126 -3.52 -22.05 2.53
N ARG A 127 -4.71 -21.51 2.86
CA ARG A 127 -5.44 -20.55 2.01
C ARG A 127 -4.85 -19.15 2.05
N GLN A 128 -4.30 -18.74 3.19
CA GLN A 128 -3.71 -17.42 3.37
C GLN A 128 -2.22 -17.44 3.03
N ILE A 129 -1.76 -16.41 2.30
CA ILE A 129 -0.34 -16.23 1.96
C ILE A 129 0.16 -14.89 2.48
N THR A 130 1.09 -14.94 3.43
CA THR A 130 1.55 -13.76 4.18
C THR A 130 3.03 -13.89 4.57
N LEU A 131 3.61 -12.93 5.28
CA LEU A 131 5.03 -12.95 5.68
C LEU A 131 5.33 -13.80 6.93
N ALA A 132 4.31 -14.39 7.56
CA ALA A 132 4.44 -15.04 8.86
C ALA A 132 5.15 -14.11 9.87
N ALA A 133 6.21 -14.59 10.55
CA ALA A 133 7.01 -13.76 11.46
C ALA A 133 7.57 -12.47 10.80
N GLY A 134 7.76 -12.46 9.47
CA GLY A 134 8.21 -11.29 8.73
C GLY A 134 7.22 -10.12 8.71
N GLU A 135 5.96 -10.31 9.13
CA GLU A 135 5.01 -9.20 9.27
C GLU A 135 5.49 -8.18 10.32
N ALA A 136 6.13 -8.65 11.40
CA ALA A 136 6.68 -7.80 12.45
C ALA A 136 7.90 -7.00 11.94
N VAL A 137 8.76 -7.64 11.14
CA VAL A 137 9.90 -6.99 10.48
C VAL A 137 9.43 -5.88 9.54
N LEU A 138 8.43 -6.17 8.69
CA LEU A 138 7.85 -5.16 7.80
C LEU A 138 7.18 -4.02 8.58
N ASN A 139 6.55 -4.30 9.72
CA ASN A 139 5.97 -3.24 10.57
C ASN A 139 7.02 -2.28 11.09
N GLY A 140 8.15 -2.78 11.59
CA GLY A 140 9.28 -1.96 12.06
C GLY A 140 9.86 -1.11 10.93
N TRP A 141 10.13 -1.74 9.79
CA TRP A 141 10.66 -1.01 8.63
C TRP A 141 9.72 0.09 8.14
N MET A 142 8.41 -0.17 8.07
CA MET A 142 7.42 0.85 7.69
C MET A 142 7.31 1.97 8.73
N ALA A 143 7.47 1.67 10.04
CA ALA A 143 7.44 2.69 11.08
C ALA A 143 8.55 3.73 10.89
N GLU A 144 9.72 3.28 10.45
CA GLU A 144 10.89 4.11 10.24
C GLU A 144 10.87 4.81 8.87
N ASN A 145 10.48 4.11 7.82
CA ASN A 145 10.73 4.55 6.44
C ASN A 145 9.51 5.06 5.69
N ALA A 146 8.30 4.88 6.23
CA ALA A 146 7.06 5.26 5.55
C ALA A 146 6.29 6.36 6.28
N GLN A 147 5.73 7.27 5.49
CA GLN A 147 4.71 8.22 5.91
C GLN A 147 3.49 8.09 5.02
N VAL A 148 2.33 8.53 5.51
CA VAL A 148 1.08 8.50 4.75
C VAL A 148 0.43 9.88 4.74
N SER A 149 -0.04 10.33 3.59
CA SER A 149 -0.97 11.45 3.46
C SER A 149 -2.33 10.94 2.99
N TRP A 150 -3.39 11.72 3.19
CA TRP A 150 -4.71 11.39 2.70
C TRP A 150 -5.55 12.63 2.40
N ILE A 151 -6.56 12.44 1.56
CA ILE A 151 -7.62 13.42 1.29
C ILE A 151 -8.97 12.73 1.40
N VAL A 152 -9.95 13.41 2.03
CA VAL A 152 -11.32 12.89 2.13
C VAL A 152 -12.04 13.14 0.81
N ARG A 153 -12.65 12.09 0.26
CA ARG A 153 -13.43 12.11 -0.98
C ARG A 153 -14.58 11.12 -0.83
N PRO A 154 -15.85 11.49 -1.14
CA PRO A 154 -17.00 10.59 -0.97
C PRO A 154 -16.93 9.33 -1.84
N GLU A 155 -16.48 9.47 -3.09
CA GLU A 155 -16.37 8.38 -4.07
C GLU A 155 -14.92 8.23 -4.55
N PRO A 156 -13.97 7.87 -3.65
CA PRO A 156 -12.56 7.94 -3.96
C PRO A 156 -12.16 6.98 -5.08
N TRP A 157 -12.93 5.90 -5.29
CA TRP A 157 -12.72 4.95 -6.37
C TRP A 157 -12.85 5.55 -7.78
N ARG A 158 -13.51 6.70 -7.94
CA ARG A 158 -13.55 7.41 -9.25
C ARG A 158 -12.21 8.07 -9.59
N LEU A 159 -11.36 8.29 -8.60
CA LEU A 159 -10.09 9.00 -8.73
C LEU A 159 -8.90 8.05 -8.90
N GLU A 160 -9.04 6.76 -8.57
CA GLU A 160 -7.90 5.84 -8.49
C GLU A 160 -7.14 5.73 -9.82
N ASP A 161 -7.85 5.49 -10.93
CA ASP A 161 -7.24 5.38 -12.26
C ASP A 161 -6.61 6.72 -12.69
N GLY A 162 -7.33 7.83 -12.48
CA GLY A 162 -6.82 9.16 -12.81
C GLY A 162 -5.55 9.55 -12.04
N LEU A 163 -5.44 9.16 -10.77
CA LEU A 163 -4.23 9.36 -9.96
C LEU A 163 -3.07 8.51 -10.46
N VAL A 164 -3.34 7.25 -10.82
CA VAL A 164 -2.34 6.32 -11.34
C VAL A 164 -1.81 6.77 -12.71
N ASP A 165 -2.66 7.38 -13.54
CA ASP A 165 -2.26 7.91 -14.85
C ASP A 165 -1.52 9.25 -14.73
N ALA A 166 -1.83 10.05 -13.70
CA ALA A 166 -1.25 11.38 -13.51
C ALA A 166 0.09 11.36 -12.76
N LEU A 167 0.42 10.28 -12.04
CA LEU A 167 1.58 10.18 -11.16
C LEU A 167 2.45 8.98 -11.49
N VAL A 168 3.77 9.11 -11.36
CA VAL A 168 4.68 7.97 -11.44
C VAL A 168 4.68 7.23 -10.10
N LEU A 169 4.03 6.06 -10.06
CA LEU A 169 3.82 5.26 -8.84
C LEU A 169 4.40 3.83 -8.98
N PRO A 170 5.71 3.64 -8.74
CA PRO A 170 6.41 2.37 -8.97
C PRO A 170 5.86 1.16 -8.21
N LEU A 171 5.18 1.37 -7.07
CA LEU A 171 4.70 0.29 -6.21
C LEU A 171 3.21 -0.06 -6.42
N ASN A 172 2.45 0.74 -7.18
CA ASN A 172 1.12 0.36 -7.64
C ASN A 172 1.23 -0.81 -8.62
N LEU A 173 0.19 -1.66 -8.75
CA LEU A 173 0.21 -2.76 -9.73
C LEU A 173 -0.36 -2.37 -11.11
N HIS A 174 -1.00 -1.21 -11.18
CA HIS A 174 -1.68 -0.69 -12.35
C HIS A 174 -1.04 0.64 -12.72
N GLY A 175 -1.07 1.00 -14.01
CA GLY A 175 -0.39 2.16 -14.58
C GLY A 175 0.63 1.78 -15.65
N ASP A 176 1.41 2.78 -16.08
CA ASP A 176 2.45 2.64 -17.09
C ASP A 176 3.78 3.19 -16.55
N ASN A 177 4.47 2.38 -15.75
CA ASN A 177 5.87 2.65 -15.41
C ASN A 177 6.75 1.39 -15.51
N PRO A 178 8.05 1.54 -15.81
CA PRO A 178 8.93 0.39 -16.04
C PRO A 178 9.05 -0.56 -14.83
N PHE A 179 9.09 -0.02 -13.60
CA PHE A 179 9.30 -0.81 -12.39
C PHE A 179 8.11 -1.70 -12.02
N GLN A 180 6.89 -1.36 -12.47
CA GLN A 180 5.70 -2.17 -12.24
C GLN A 180 5.79 -3.58 -12.80
N GLN A 181 6.44 -3.76 -13.95
CA GLN A 181 6.62 -5.09 -14.53
C GLN A 181 7.52 -5.95 -13.64
N GLU A 182 8.53 -5.34 -13.03
CA GLU A 182 9.41 -6.02 -12.11
C GLU A 182 8.68 -6.38 -10.80
N VAL A 183 7.86 -5.48 -10.25
CA VAL A 183 6.99 -5.80 -9.09
C VAL A 183 6.06 -6.98 -9.42
N LYS A 184 5.41 -6.97 -10.59
CA LYS A 184 4.53 -8.07 -11.03
C LYS A 184 5.29 -9.39 -11.14
N ARG A 185 6.52 -9.37 -11.68
CA ARG A 185 7.39 -10.55 -11.78
C ARG A 185 7.77 -11.06 -10.39
N ARG A 186 8.31 -10.21 -9.50
CA ARG A 186 8.67 -10.56 -8.12
C ARG A 186 7.49 -11.15 -7.35
N ARG A 187 6.30 -10.56 -7.46
CA ARG A 187 5.08 -11.09 -6.84
C ARG A 187 4.72 -12.47 -7.37
N ARG A 188 4.80 -12.69 -8.68
CA ARG A 188 4.54 -14.00 -9.30
C ARG A 188 5.51 -15.05 -8.77
N ASP A 189 6.80 -14.74 -8.76
CA ASP A 189 7.86 -15.66 -8.33
C ASP A 189 7.74 -16.00 -6.84
N ALA A 190 7.51 -14.99 -5.99
CA ALA A 190 7.29 -15.18 -4.56
C ALA A 190 6.06 -16.03 -4.26
N MET A 191 4.96 -15.85 -5.01
CA MET A 191 3.75 -16.67 -4.89
C MET A 191 4.00 -18.12 -5.33
N GLN A 192 4.71 -18.33 -6.44
CA GLN A 192 5.09 -19.69 -6.89
C GLN A 192 5.99 -20.37 -5.86
N LYS A 193 6.97 -19.65 -5.28
CA LYS A 193 7.83 -20.14 -4.21
C LYS A 193 7.00 -20.53 -2.98
N ALA A 194 6.10 -19.66 -2.51
CA ALA A 194 5.18 -19.94 -1.40
C ALA A 194 4.33 -21.22 -1.63
N ASN A 195 3.89 -21.43 -2.86
CA ASN A 195 3.11 -22.61 -3.27
C ASN A 195 3.92 -23.92 -3.33
N LYS A 196 5.25 -23.85 -3.45
CA LYS A 196 6.14 -25.01 -3.38
C LYS A 196 6.62 -25.31 -1.96
N ARG A 197 6.57 -24.33 -1.05
CA ARG A 197 6.96 -24.49 0.37
C ARG A 197 5.88 -25.22 1.17
N ARG A 198 6.31 -25.90 2.24
CA ARG A 198 5.39 -26.46 3.25
C ARG A 198 4.55 -25.34 3.89
N ILE A 199 3.30 -25.68 4.21
CA ILE A 199 2.39 -24.79 4.96
C ILE A 199 2.90 -24.67 6.39
N LEU A 200 2.95 -23.44 6.92
CA LEU A 200 3.23 -23.18 8.32
C LEU A 200 1.92 -23.28 9.12
N LYS A 201 1.80 -24.28 9.99
CA LYS A 201 0.61 -24.44 10.86
C LYS A 201 0.58 -23.43 12.00
N GLU A 202 1.76 -23.08 12.51
CA GLU A 202 2.00 -22.13 13.60
C GLU A 202 3.17 -21.23 13.21
N TRP A 203 3.11 -19.96 13.61
CA TRP A 203 4.11 -18.94 13.32
C TRP A 203 3.94 -17.72 14.22
#